data_AF-A0A2D0KAU7-F1
#
_entry.id   AF-A0A2D0KAU7-F1
#
_cell.length_a   1.000
_cell.length_b   1.000
_cell.length_c   1.000
_cell.angle_alpha   90.00
_cell.angle_beta   90.00
_cell.angle_gamma   90.00
#
_symmetry.space_group_name_H-M   'P 1'
#
loop_
_entity.id
_entity.type
_entity.pdbx_description
1 polymer ?
#
loop_
_entity_poly.entity_id
_entity_poly.type
_entity_poly.pdbx_seq_one_letter_code
_entity_poly.pdbx_strand_id
1 'polypeptide(L)'
;MNISRDQLNEGEDLAGYITRQKTLLKNGLRDWQLLEEQPAILGDNLLQGHLLLSRYRPKKGQQVYQCQAVFLRDEKKVLIFTLSSQQAFTESQRQWLDDCLKSFQF
;
A
#
# COMPACT_ATOMS: atom_id res chain seq x y z
N MET A 1 -11.34 4.49 0.75
CA MET A 1 -10.21 3.68 1.28
C MET A 1 -10.70 2.27 1.55
N ASN A 2 -9.85 1.27 1.39
CA ASN A 2 -10.10 -0.14 1.73
C ASN A 2 -9.01 -0.61 2.70
N ILE A 3 -9.35 -1.52 3.62
CA ILE A 3 -8.39 -2.17 4.52
C ILE A 3 -8.49 -3.68 4.35
N SER A 4 -7.41 -4.31 3.88
CA SER A 4 -7.33 -5.75 3.68
C SER A 4 -6.30 -6.39 4.60
N ARG A 5 -6.33 -7.72 4.67
CA ARG A 5 -5.39 -8.55 5.44
C ARG A 5 -4.74 -9.55 4.51
N ASP A 6 -3.50 -9.88 4.82
CA ASP A 6 -2.73 -10.94 4.16
C ASP A 6 -1.80 -11.59 5.19
N GLN A 7 -1.00 -12.58 4.77
CA GLN A 7 -0.02 -13.24 5.60
C GLN A 7 1.35 -13.35 4.91
N LEU A 8 2.40 -13.31 5.72
CA LEU A 8 3.74 -13.67 5.30
C LEU A 8 3.80 -15.18 5.00
N ASN A 9 4.56 -15.54 3.98
CA ASN A 9 4.95 -16.93 3.75
C ASN A 9 5.94 -17.40 4.84
N GLU A 10 6.15 -18.71 4.93
CA GLU A 10 7.14 -19.25 5.87
C GLU A 10 8.55 -18.75 5.53
N GLY A 11 9.23 -18.17 6.52
CA GLY A 11 10.56 -17.56 6.36
C GLY A 11 10.59 -16.23 5.61
N GLU A 12 9.43 -15.67 5.23
CA GLU A 12 9.33 -14.37 4.56
C GLU A 12 9.29 -13.24 5.60
N ASP A 13 10.04 -12.18 5.35
CA ASP A 13 9.95 -10.92 6.10
C ASP A 13 9.08 -9.90 5.34
N LEU A 14 8.85 -8.72 5.95
CA LEU A 14 8.01 -7.70 5.32
C LEU A 14 8.56 -7.21 3.97
N ALA A 15 9.89 -7.15 3.81
CA ALA A 15 10.53 -6.72 2.56
C ALA A 15 10.34 -7.76 1.44
N GLY A 16 10.47 -9.05 1.78
CA GLY A 16 10.16 -10.17 0.91
C GLY A 16 8.69 -10.16 0.48
N TYR A 17 7.79 -9.94 1.44
CA TYR A 17 6.36 -9.78 1.18
C TYR A 17 6.07 -8.65 0.19
N ILE A 18 6.63 -7.46 0.42
CA ILE A 18 6.44 -6.30 -0.47
C ILE A 18 6.97 -6.60 -1.88
N THR A 19 8.11 -7.29 -1.99
CA THR A 19 8.68 -7.72 -3.27
C THR A 19 7.75 -8.69 -4.00
N ARG A 20 7.19 -9.66 -3.29
CA ARG A 20 6.20 -10.60 -3.82
C ARG A 20 4.92 -9.88 -4.27
N GLN A 21 4.38 -8.96 -3.47
CA GLN A 21 3.19 -8.18 -3.83
C GLN A 21 3.42 -7.32 -5.07
N LYS A 22 4.54 -6.61 -5.17
CA LYS A 22 4.91 -5.84 -6.38
C LYS A 22 4.95 -6.74 -7.62
N THR A 23 5.47 -7.97 -7.48
CA THR A 23 5.52 -8.95 -8.58
C THR A 23 4.12 -9.41 -8.98
N LEU A 24 3.23 -9.71 -8.02
CA LEU A 24 1.84 -10.07 -8.28
C LEU A 24 1.08 -8.96 -9.00
N LEU A 25 1.23 -7.71 -8.54
CA LEU A 25 0.61 -6.53 -9.17
C LEU A 25 1.13 -6.31 -10.58
N LYS A 26 2.45 -6.38 -10.78
CA LYS A 26 3.07 -6.24 -12.11
C LYS A 26 2.58 -7.29 -13.11
N ASN A 27 2.35 -8.52 -12.65
CA ASN A 27 1.88 -9.62 -13.50
C ASN A 27 0.36 -9.58 -13.73
N GLY A 28 -0.41 -9.11 -12.75
CA GLY A 28 -1.87 -9.12 -12.77
C GLY A 28 -2.52 -7.85 -13.32
N LEU A 29 -1.83 -6.71 -13.28
CA LEU A 29 -2.39 -5.41 -13.67
C LEU A 29 -1.69 -4.86 -14.93
N ARG A 30 -2.51 -4.55 -15.94
CA ARG A 30 -2.03 -3.95 -17.19
C ARG A 30 -1.39 -2.59 -16.94
N ASP A 31 -0.23 -2.38 -17.57
CA ASP A 31 0.56 -1.13 -17.50
C ASP A 31 0.84 -0.71 -16.04
N TRP A 32 0.97 -1.68 -15.13
CA TRP A 32 1.29 -1.38 -13.74
C TRP A 32 2.71 -0.81 -13.61
N GLN A 33 2.81 0.28 -12.86
CA GLN A 33 4.06 0.98 -12.60
C GLN A 33 4.10 1.47 -11.16
N LEU A 34 5.19 1.16 -10.46
CA LEU A 34 5.55 1.80 -9.19
C LEU A 34 6.04 3.22 -9.48
N LEU A 35 5.49 4.19 -8.77
CA LEU A 35 5.85 5.61 -8.88
C LEU A 35 6.71 6.06 -7.71
N GLU A 36 6.39 5.59 -6.50
CA GLU A 36 7.07 5.98 -5.26
C GLU A 36 6.99 4.82 -4.26
N GLU A 37 8.04 4.66 -3.47
CA GLU A 37 8.09 3.76 -2.32
C GLU A 37 8.81 4.49 -1.19
N GLN A 38 8.15 4.62 -0.04
CA GLN A 38 8.67 5.35 1.12
C GLN A 38 8.29 4.65 2.42
N PRO A 39 9.01 4.90 3.53
CA PRO A 39 8.59 4.46 4.86
C PRO A 39 7.22 5.01 5.24
N ALA A 40 6.49 4.25 6.04
CA ALA A 40 5.20 4.63 6.61
C ALA A 40 5.14 4.26 8.10
N ILE A 41 4.36 5.01 8.87
CA ILE A 41 4.09 4.77 10.28
C ILE A 41 2.59 4.59 10.47
N LEU A 42 2.18 3.59 11.24
CA LEU A 42 0.79 3.39 11.65
C LEU A 42 0.62 3.76 13.12
N GLY A 43 -0.46 4.49 13.43
CA GLY A 43 -0.73 5.01 14.76
C GLY A 43 0.32 6.01 15.24
N ASP A 44 0.37 6.21 16.56
CA ASP A 44 1.44 6.96 17.22
C ASP A 44 2.70 6.09 17.35
N ASN A 45 3.39 5.87 16.23
CA ASN A 45 4.59 5.04 16.11
C ASN A 45 4.40 3.57 16.56
N LEU A 46 3.19 3.02 16.35
CA LEU A 46 2.85 1.64 16.74
C LEU A 46 3.53 0.62 15.84
N LEU A 47 3.49 0.82 14.52
CA LEU A 47 4.07 -0.09 13.53
C LEU A 47 4.79 0.70 12.43
N GLN A 48 5.95 0.17 12.01
CA GLN A 48 6.67 0.65 10.83
C GLN A 48 6.28 -0.19 9.61
N GLY A 49 6.19 0.46 8.46
CA GLY A 49 5.77 -0.18 7.22
C GLY A 49 6.25 0.57 5.98
N HIS A 50 5.65 0.23 4.85
CA HIS A 50 5.96 0.84 3.55
C HIS A 50 4.70 1.42 2.92
N LEU A 51 4.81 2.64 2.37
CA LEU A 51 3.83 3.23 1.49
C LEU A 51 4.29 3.07 0.04
N LEU A 52 3.46 2.45 -0.78
CA LEU A 52 3.67 2.25 -2.21
C LEU A 52 2.68 3.10 -2.98
N LEU A 53 3.17 4.02 -3.81
CA LEU A 53 2.35 4.71 -4.81
C LEU A 53 2.58 4.04 -6.16
N SER A 54 1.50 3.59 -6.79
CA SER A 54 1.53 2.97 -8.11
C SER A 54 0.42 3.50 -9.00
N ARG A 55 0.53 3.22 -10.30
CA ARG A 55 -0.55 3.41 -11.27
C ARG A 55 -0.69 2.21 -12.17
N TYR A 56 -1.90 1.99 -12.69
CA TYR A 56 -2.18 0.96 -13.70
C TYR A 56 -3.39 1.33 -14.56
N ARG A 57 -3.68 0.54 -15.60
CA ARG A 57 -4.80 0.77 -16.52
C ARG A 57 -5.79 -0.41 -16.51
N PRO A 58 -6.92 -0.31 -15.79
CA PRO A 58 -7.89 -1.41 -15.73
C PRO A 58 -8.58 -1.67 -17.08
N LYS A 59 -8.79 -0.62 -17.88
CA LYS A 59 -9.40 -0.67 -19.22
C LYS A 59 -8.75 0.37 -20.14
N LYS A 60 -8.95 0.24 -21.45
CA LYS A 60 -8.47 1.24 -22.43
C LYS A 60 -9.05 2.62 -22.09
N GLY A 61 -8.18 3.63 -22.01
CA GLY A 61 -8.56 5.01 -21.69
C GLY A 61 -8.80 5.29 -20.19
N GLN A 62 -8.69 4.28 -19.32
CA GLN A 62 -8.77 4.46 -17.87
C GLN A 62 -7.38 4.41 -17.25
N GLN A 63 -7.22 5.12 -16.14
CA GLN A 63 -6.05 5.06 -15.29
C GLN A 63 -6.49 5.07 -13.83
N VAL A 64 -5.78 4.30 -13.01
CA VAL A 64 -5.96 4.29 -11.56
C VAL A 64 -4.61 4.57 -10.93
N TYR A 65 -4.60 5.48 -9.97
CA TYR A 65 -3.52 5.67 -9.01
C TYR A 65 -3.91 4.98 -7.71
N GLN A 66 -2.95 4.31 -7.09
CA GLN A 66 -3.17 3.54 -5.88
C GLN A 66 -2.04 3.80 -4.89
N CYS A 67 -2.39 4.21 -3.67
CA CYS A 67 -1.52 4.22 -2.51
C CYS A 67 -1.82 2.98 -1.66
N GLN A 68 -0.79 2.20 -1.32
CA GLN A 68 -0.89 1.07 -0.41
C GLN A 68 0.08 1.25 0.75
N ALA A 69 -0.43 1.40 1.98
CA ALA A 69 0.39 1.37 3.19
C ALA A 69 0.32 -0.04 3.79
N VAL A 70 1.47 -0.69 3.92
CA VAL A 70 1.61 -2.10 4.28
C VAL A 70 2.35 -2.19 5.61
N PHE A 71 1.74 -2.83 6.60
CA PHE A 71 2.28 -2.99 7.95
C PHE A 71 2.22 -4.44 8.39
N LEU A 72 3.23 -4.87 9.15
CA LEU A 72 3.24 -6.16 9.82
C LEU A 72 2.67 -5.98 11.24
N ARG A 73 1.50 -6.57 11.54
CA ARG A 73 0.79 -6.39 12.81
C ARG A 73 1.30 -7.33 13.91
N ASP A 74 1.62 -8.56 13.55
CA ASP A 74 2.22 -9.58 14.41
C ASP A 74 3.25 -10.36 13.58
N GLU A 75 3.78 -11.48 14.05
CA GLU A 75 4.83 -12.24 13.33
C GLU A 75 4.48 -12.62 11.89
N LYS A 76 3.19 -12.70 11.52
CA LYS A 76 2.77 -13.16 10.18
C LYS A 76 1.66 -12.35 9.53
N LYS A 77 0.83 -11.61 10.29
CA LYS A 77 -0.35 -10.93 9.77
C LYS A 77 0.02 -9.56 9.22
N VAL A 78 -0.28 -9.36 7.95
CA VAL A 78 -0.09 -8.09 7.25
C VAL A 78 -1.41 -7.33 7.19
N LEU A 79 -1.35 -6.03 7.45
CA LEU A 79 -2.46 -5.09 7.30
C LEU A 79 -2.14 -4.13 6.14
N ILE A 80 -3.06 -4.01 5.18
CA ILE A 80 -2.88 -3.16 4.00
C ILE A 80 -3.99 -2.12 3.93
N PHE A 81 -3.61 -0.85 3.98
CA PHE A 81 -4.50 0.29 3.71
C PHE A 81 -4.36 0.68 2.25
N THR A 82 -5.45 0.65 1.49
CA THR A 82 -5.46 1.00 0.07
C THR A 82 -6.35 2.21 -0.19
N LEU A 83 -5.78 3.24 -0.79
CA LEU A 83 -6.50 4.37 -1.36
C LEU A 83 -6.32 4.36 -2.88
N SER A 84 -7.43 4.46 -3.62
CA SER A 84 -7.40 4.46 -5.09
C SER A 84 -8.15 5.66 -5.64
N SER A 85 -7.67 6.22 -6.75
CA SER A 85 -8.26 7.36 -7.45
C SER A 85 -8.06 7.24 -8.96
N GLN A 86 -8.94 7.83 -9.76
CA GLN A 86 -8.75 7.95 -11.21
C GLN A 86 -7.80 9.09 -11.60
N GLN A 87 -7.45 9.95 -10.64
CA GLN A 87 -6.53 11.07 -10.79
C GLN A 87 -5.33 10.90 -9.85
N ALA A 88 -4.22 11.57 -10.17
CA ALA A 88 -3.06 11.59 -9.28
C ALA A 88 -3.44 12.24 -7.94
N PHE A 89 -2.86 11.74 -6.84
CA PHE A 89 -3.16 12.27 -5.52
C PHE A 89 -2.59 13.67 -5.32
N THR A 90 -3.43 14.58 -4.85
CA THR A 90 -3.01 15.91 -4.39
C THR A 90 -2.25 15.81 -3.06
N GLU A 91 -1.52 16.87 -2.70
CA GLU A 91 -0.88 16.97 -1.39
C GLU A 91 -1.89 16.85 -0.25
N SER A 92 -3.07 17.46 -0.37
CA SER A 92 -4.14 17.35 0.62
C SER A 92 -4.66 15.91 0.80
N GLN A 93 -4.75 15.14 -0.28
CA GLN A 93 -5.13 13.72 -0.20
C GLN A 93 -4.02 12.86 0.41
N ARG A 94 -2.75 13.19 0.13
CA ARG A 94 -1.60 12.53 0.77
C ARG A 94 -1.56 12.83 2.27
N GLN A 95 -1.80 14.08 2.67
CA GLN A 95 -1.88 14.47 4.08
C GLN A 95 -3.03 13.77 4.80
N TRP A 96 -4.22 13.73 4.18
CA TRP A 96 -5.36 13.00 4.74
C TRP A 96 -5.06 11.52 4.97
N LEU A 97 -4.33 10.87 4.05
CA LEU A 97 -3.90 9.48 4.23
C LEU A 97 -2.94 9.35 5.42
N ASP A 98 -1.95 10.23 5.53
CA ASP A 98 -1.00 10.25 6.65
C ASP A 98 -1.72 10.45 8.00
N ASP A 99 -2.63 11.42 8.09
CA ASP A 99 -3.44 11.68 9.29
C ASP A 99 -4.31 10.45 9.64
N CYS A 100 -4.90 9.82 8.63
CA CYS A 100 -5.68 8.60 8.80
C CYS A 100 -4.83 7.46 9.37
N LEU A 101 -3.61 7.25 8.85
CA LEU A 101 -2.70 6.23 9.37
C LEU A 101 -2.28 6.52 10.81
N LYS A 102 -1.95 7.77 11.14
CA LYS A 102 -1.58 8.22 12.49
C LYS A 102 -2.72 8.10 13.50
N SER A 103 -3.97 8.20 13.06
CA SER A 103 -5.14 8.05 13.93
C SER A 103 -5.42 6.60 14.37
N PHE A 104 -4.70 5.61 13.81
CA PHE A 104 -4.93 4.20 14.12
C PHE A 104 -4.64 3.87 15.58
N GLN A 105 -5.54 3.12 16.19
CA GLN A 105 -5.43 2.55 17.54
C GLN A 105 -5.82 1.06 17.47
N PHE A 106 -5.29 0.25 18.39
CA PHE A 106 -5.57 -1.20 18.45
C PHE A 106 -6.99 -1.55 18.88
#